data_AF-A0A5B0FIJ9-F1
#
_entry.id   AF-A0A5B0FIJ9-F1
#
_cell.length_a   1.000
_cell.length_b   1.000
_cell.length_c   1.000
_cell.angle_alpha   90.00
_cell.angle_beta   90.00
_cell.angle_gamma   90.00
#
_symmetry.space_group_name_H-M   'P 1'
#
loop_
_entity.id
_entity.type
_entity.pdbx_description
1 polymer ?
#
loop_
_entity_poly.entity_id
_entity_poly.type
_entity_poly.pdbx_seq_one_letter_code
_entity_poly.pdbx_strand_id
1 'polypeptide(L)'
;MAKKKQSDPSKPVSEKPRVHKDLDGFDIQINSFGEITTSFDMDKINEFLNKNVDDKKLRDREDIPGRKTRKSKKKTSEEEEEEEE
;
A
#
# COMPACT_ATOMS: atom_id res chain seq x y z
N MET A 1 53.82 12.09 -11.98
CA MET A 1 52.40 12.38 -12.31
C MET A 1 51.64 11.06 -12.35
N ALA A 2 50.87 10.72 -11.31
CA ALA A 2 50.10 9.47 -11.26
C ALA A 2 48.62 9.78 -11.47
N LYS A 3 48.02 9.15 -12.49
CA LYS A 3 46.66 9.41 -12.97
C LYS A 3 45.62 9.14 -11.88
N LYS A 4 44.81 10.16 -11.61
CA LYS A 4 43.58 10.13 -10.81
C LYS A 4 42.60 9.15 -11.47
N LYS A 5 42.25 8.06 -10.77
CA LYS A 5 41.22 7.11 -11.19
C LYS A 5 39.88 7.83 -11.04
N GLN A 6 39.32 8.30 -12.16
CA GLN A 6 37.98 8.85 -12.22
C GLN A 6 37.01 7.71 -11.90
N SER A 7 36.38 7.77 -10.73
CA SER A 7 35.18 7.00 -10.43
C SER A 7 34.06 7.59 -11.27
N ASP A 8 33.65 6.89 -12.32
CA ASP A 8 32.44 7.21 -13.07
C ASP A 8 31.25 7.30 -12.09
N PRO A 9 30.54 8.45 -11.99
CA PRO A 9 29.23 8.50 -11.33
C PRO A 9 28.21 7.85 -12.27
N SER A 10 28.37 6.55 -12.52
CA SER A 10 27.56 5.82 -13.49
C SER A 10 26.22 5.45 -12.88
N LYS A 11 25.20 6.12 -13.41
CA LYS A 11 23.77 5.82 -13.39
C LYS A 11 23.03 6.09 -12.07
N PRO A 12 21.96 6.92 -12.09
CA PRO A 12 20.96 6.84 -11.04
C PRO A 12 20.40 5.42 -11.10
N VAL A 13 20.71 4.61 -10.10
CA VAL A 13 20.01 3.35 -9.90
C VAL A 13 18.57 3.77 -9.63
N SER A 14 17.70 3.60 -10.61
CA SER A 14 16.26 3.69 -10.40
C SER A 14 15.92 2.56 -9.43
N GLU A 15 16.07 2.81 -8.14
CA GLU A 15 15.69 1.86 -7.10
C GLU A 15 14.20 1.62 -7.28
N LYS A 16 13.88 0.45 -7.81
CA LYS A 16 12.50 0.02 -7.94
C LYS A 16 11.89 0.03 -6.54
N PRO A 17 10.68 0.58 -6.38
CA PRO A 17 10.04 0.59 -5.08
C PRO A 17 9.93 -0.84 -4.55
N ARG A 18 10.15 -1.01 -3.24
CA ARG A 18 10.07 -2.32 -2.60
C ARG A 18 8.60 -2.69 -2.44
N VAL A 19 8.11 -3.54 -3.33
CA VAL A 19 6.70 -3.93 -3.46
C VAL A 19 6.48 -5.38 -3.03
N HIS A 20 5.21 -5.75 -2.82
CA HIS A 20 4.84 -7.15 -2.58
C HIS A 20 5.16 -8.00 -3.81
N LYS A 21 5.39 -9.30 -3.63
CA LYS A 21 5.72 -10.22 -4.74
C LYS A 21 4.63 -10.23 -5.83
N ASP A 22 3.37 -10.01 -5.45
CA ASP A 22 2.24 -9.98 -6.39
C ASP A 22 2.14 -8.68 -7.19
N LEU A 23 2.91 -7.67 -6.78
CA LEU A 23 3.01 -6.36 -7.44
C LEU A 23 4.40 -6.14 -8.04
N ASP A 24 5.15 -7.23 -8.32
CA ASP A 24 6.49 -7.13 -8.87
C ASP A 24 6.46 -6.42 -10.23
N GLY A 25 7.24 -5.34 -10.37
CA GLY A 25 7.20 -4.47 -11.55
C GLY A 25 6.19 -3.31 -11.49
N PHE A 26 5.54 -3.09 -10.34
CA PHE A 26 4.78 -1.87 -10.07
C PHE A 26 5.72 -0.66 -9.99
N ASP A 27 5.55 0.28 -10.92
CA ASP A 27 6.21 1.59 -10.90
C ASP A 27 5.14 2.69 -10.86
N ILE A 28 5.38 3.72 -10.06
CA ILE A 28 4.49 4.86 -9.88
C ILE A 28 5.28 6.15 -9.99
N GLN A 29 4.84 7.03 -10.88
CA GLN A 29 5.46 8.33 -11.09
C GLN A 29 4.40 9.44 -10.99
N ILE A 30 4.82 10.57 -10.44
CA ILE A 30 3.96 11.74 -10.25
C ILE A 30 4.55 12.88 -11.08
N ASN A 31 3.79 13.38 -12.04
CA ASN A 31 4.18 14.53 -12.84
C ASN A 31 4.00 15.84 -12.07
N SER A 32 4.63 16.94 -12.50
CA SER A 32 4.48 18.25 -11.85
C SER A 32 3.05 18.78 -11.81
N PHE A 33 2.16 18.25 -12.66
CA PHE A 33 0.73 18.54 -12.68
C PHE A 33 -0.09 17.70 -11.68
N GLY A 34 0.54 16.79 -10.92
CA GLY A 34 -0.14 15.90 -9.98
C GLY A 34 -0.79 14.68 -10.63
N GLU A 35 -0.59 14.47 -11.93
CA GLU A 35 -1.01 13.26 -12.62
C GLU A 35 -0.17 12.07 -12.16
N ILE A 36 -0.83 10.96 -11.87
CA ILE A 36 -0.20 9.71 -11.44
C ILE A 36 -0.14 8.77 -12.64
N THR A 37 1.06 8.38 -13.06
CA THR A 37 1.26 7.35 -14.07
C THR A 37 1.70 6.07 -13.37
N THR A 38 0.99 4.97 -13.65
CA THR A 38 1.33 3.64 -13.13
C THR A 38 1.57 2.69 -14.29
N SER A 39 2.56 1.81 -14.17
CA SER A 39 2.87 0.79 -15.19
C SER A 39 1.97 -0.45 -15.11
N PHE A 40 1.18 -0.55 -14.06
CA PHE A 40 0.44 -1.74 -13.67
C PHE A 40 -1.06 -1.52 -13.80
N ASP A 41 -1.80 -2.61 -13.97
CA ASP A 41 -3.23 -2.56 -14.20
C ASP A 41 -3.99 -2.12 -12.94
N MET A 42 -4.89 -1.13 -13.08
CA MET A 42 -5.71 -0.59 -11.99
C MET A 42 -6.56 -1.69 -11.34
N ASP A 43 -7.11 -2.60 -12.14
CA ASP A 43 -7.97 -3.67 -11.62
C ASP A 43 -7.22 -4.61 -10.69
N LYS A 44 -5.98 -4.99 -11.06
CA LYS A 44 -5.13 -5.84 -10.22
C LYS A 44 -4.74 -5.16 -8.91
N ILE A 45 -4.46 -3.85 -8.95
CA ILE A 45 -4.16 -3.06 -7.75
C ILE A 45 -5.39 -3.05 -6.83
N ASN A 46 -6.57 -2.80 -7.37
CA ASN A 46 -7.81 -2.78 -6.61
C ASN A 46 -8.12 -4.14 -5.97
N GLU A 47 -7.94 -5.24 -6.71
CA GLU A 47 -8.08 -6.58 -6.15
C GLU A 47 -7.08 -6.85 -5.02
N PHE A 48 -5.82 -6.47 -5.21
CA PHE A 48 -4.79 -6.62 -4.19
C PHE A 48 -5.13 -5.83 -2.93
N LEU A 49 -5.56 -4.58 -3.07
CA LEU A 49 -5.96 -3.72 -1.96
C LEU A 49 -7.22 -4.26 -1.25
N ASN A 50 -8.24 -4.71 -1.98
CA ASN A 50 -9.45 -5.27 -1.39
C ASN A 50 -9.19 -6.54 -0.58
N LYS A 51 -8.19 -7.34 -0.97
CA LYS A 51 -7.79 -8.57 -0.25
C LYS A 51 -6.94 -8.28 0.99
N ASN A 52 -5.97 -7.38 0.88
CA ASN A 52 -4.94 -7.18 1.92
C ASN A 52 -5.19 -5.98 2.83
N VAL A 53 -6.01 -5.01 2.40
CA VAL A 53 -6.24 -3.75 3.09
C VAL A 53 -7.72 -3.56 3.39
N ASP A 54 -8.02 -3.20 4.62
CA ASP A 54 -9.37 -2.86 5.03
C ASP A 54 -9.72 -1.44 4.52
N ASP A 55 -10.67 -1.37 3.57
CA ASP A 55 -11.17 -0.13 2.97
C ASP A 55 -11.79 0.82 4.01
N LYS A 56 -11.01 1.85 4.35
CA LYS A 56 -11.38 2.89 5.32
C LYS A 56 -12.67 3.64 4.98
N LYS A 57 -13.03 3.75 3.69
CA LYS A 57 -14.25 4.46 3.25
C LYS A 57 -15.52 3.67 3.54
N LEU A 58 -15.40 2.36 3.71
CA LEU A 58 -16.52 1.45 3.99
C LEU A 58 -16.61 1.06 5.47
N ARG A 59 -15.63 1.44 6.30
CA ARG A 59 -15.59 1.08 7.73
C ARG A 59 -16.71 1.69 8.57
N ASP A 60 -17.20 2.84 8.16
CA ASP A 60 -18.20 3.64 8.88
C ASP A 60 -19.61 3.45 8.29
N ARG A 61 -19.75 2.53 7.33
CA ARG A 61 -21.02 2.18 6.69
C ARG A 61 -21.65 0.99 7.40
N GLU A 62 -22.73 1.27 8.15
CA GLU A 62 -23.53 0.24 8.85
C GLU A 62 -24.54 -0.46 7.92
N ASP A 63 -24.74 0.07 6.71
CA ASP A 63 -25.65 -0.43 5.68
C ASP A 63 -25.11 -1.66 4.91
N ILE A 64 -23.86 -2.05 5.13
CA ILE A 64 -23.24 -3.20 4.45
C ILE A 64 -23.26 -4.43 5.38
N PRO A 65 -24.16 -5.41 5.14
CA PRO A 65 -24.24 -6.60 5.98
C PRO A 65 -22.97 -7.46 5.83
N GLY A 66 -22.45 -7.96 6.96
CA GLY A 66 -21.33 -8.91 7.01
C GLY A 66 -19.93 -8.31 7.17
N ARG A 67 -19.79 -6.98 7.31
CA ARG A 67 -18.48 -6.32 7.50
C ARG A 67 -18.31 -5.82 8.93
N LYS A 68 -17.18 -6.16 9.58
CA LYS A 68 -16.85 -5.67 10.94
C LYS A 68 -16.55 -4.16 10.90
N THR A 69 -17.54 -3.36 11.26
CA THR A 69 -17.40 -1.91 11.48
C THR A 69 -16.45 -1.61 12.64
N ARG A 70 -15.89 -0.38 12.72
CA ARG A 70 -15.03 0.00 13.87
C ARG A 70 -15.76 -0.16 15.21
N LYS A 71 -17.07 0.08 15.22
CA LYS A 71 -17.93 -0.03 16.39
C LYS A 71 -18.12 -1.48 16.85
N SER A 72 -18.26 -2.41 15.91
CA SER A 72 -18.34 -3.84 16.23
C SER A 72 -17.00 -4.43 16.63
N LYS A 73 -15.87 -4.03 16.00
CA LYS A 73 -14.52 -4.42 16.45
C LYS A 73 -14.22 -3.95 17.87
N LYS A 74 -14.59 -2.71 18.20
CA LYS A 74 -14.38 -2.14 19.54
C LYS A 74 -15.24 -2.83 20.60
N LYS A 75 -16.50 -3.15 20.28
CA LYS A 75 -17.34 -3.95 21.17
C LYS A 75 -16.76 -5.34 21.45
N THR A 76 -16.32 -6.06 20.41
CA THR A 76 -15.72 -7.39 20.61
C THR A 76 -14.43 -7.33 21.44
N SER A 77 -13.61 -6.28 21.30
CA SER A 77 -12.40 -6.16 22.14
C SER A 77 -12.71 -5.79 23.59
N GLU A 78 -13.74 -4.97 23.83
CA GLU A 78 -14.17 -4.62 25.20
C GLU A 78 -14.85 -5.82 25.90
N GLU A 79 -15.63 -6.62 25.17
CA GLU A 79 -16.26 -7.86 25.69
C GLU A 79 -15.22 -8.96 25.99
N GLU A 80 -14.20 -9.12 25.14
CA GLU A 80 -13.09 -10.07 25.39
C GLU A 80 -12.24 -9.67 26.61
N GLU A 81 -12.04 -8.37 26.86
CA GLU A 81 -11.31 -7.87 28.03
C GLU A 81 -12.12 -8.02 29.34
N GLU A 82 -13.45 -7.91 29.30
CA GLU A 82 -14.33 -8.14 30.47
C GLU A 82 -14.53 -9.62 30.82
N GLU A 83 -14.40 -10.55 29.87
CA GLU A 83 -14.47 -12.00 30.14
C GLU A 83 -13.15 -12.59 30.69
N GLU A 84 -12.02 -11.89 30.53
CA GLU A 84 -10.72 -12.30 31.06
C GLU A 84 -10.40 -11.72 32.47
N GLU A 85 -11.21 -10.80 33.00
CA GLU A 85 -11.17 -10.29 34.40
C GLU A 85 -12.07 -11.06 35.37
#